data_AF-A0A7X7C1B5-F1
#
_entry.id   AF-A0A7X7C1B5-F1
#
_cell.length_a   1.000
_cell.length_b   1.000
_cell.length_c   1.000
_cell.angle_alpha   90.00
_cell.angle_beta   90.00
_cell.angle_gamma   90.00
#
_symmetry.space_group_name_H-M   'P 1'
#
loop_
_entity.id
_entity.type
_entity.pdbx_description
1 polymer ?
#
loop_
_entity_poly.entity_id
_entity_poly.type
_entity_poly.pdbx_seq_one_letter_code
_entity_poly.pdbx_strand_id
1 'polypeptide(L)'
;QEMLKSVVVNGTAKVVGSDYFDIAGKTGTAMIAGGGGYSGYYVSFCGYFPADEPMYTIFVGLRKPKGVPSGGGMAGMVFKNIAEQTYLRKVQLSVDDCRIDSTLNKEPEIKNGNTKKSLKLLSSLNLKVDEPHEDYEWVKVNLDSIEYKPVPIEINATLIPDVIGMGARDALYLLEKSGLKVNLNGSGKVVAQSLRPGQRLVKGSTVSVTLR
;
A
#
# COMPACT_ATOMS: atom_id res chain seq x y z
N GLN A 1 18.04 11.25 20.36
CA GLN A 1 18.75 9.96 20.54
C GLN A 1 18.52 9.42 21.95
N GLU A 2 18.98 10.11 22.99
CA GLU A 2 18.78 9.73 24.41
C GLU A 2 17.33 9.37 24.79
N MET A 3 16.34 10.15 24.32
CA MET A 3 14.94 9.85 24.57
C MET A 3 14.50 8.49 24.01
N LEU A 4 15.03 8.09 22.86
CA LEU A 4 14.70 6.81 22.21
C LEU A 4 15.50 5.65 22.82
N LYS A 5 16.74 5.87 23.28
CA LYS A 5 17.45 4.89 24.11
C LYS A 5 16.68 4.63 25.41
N SER A 6 16.18 5.69 26.06
CA SER A 6 15.44 5.57 27.32
C SER A 6 14.15 4.75 27.20
N VAL A 7 13.51 4.68 26.01
CA VAL A 7 12.37 3.78 25.79
C VAL A 7 12.73 2.31 25.97
N VAL A 8 13.96 1.94 25.61
CA VAL A 8 14.52 0.60 25.74
C VAL A 8 15.10 0.40 27.14
N VAL A 9 15.81 1.37 27.72
CA VAL A 9 16.41 1.21 29.04
C VAL A 9 15.37 1.29 30.17
N ASN A 10 14.52 2.32 30.13
CA ASN A 10 13.61 2.68 31.22
C ASN A 10 12.13 2.53 30.86
N GLY A 11 11.80 2.46 29.57
CA GLY A 11 10.42 2.54 29.07
C GLY A 11 9.73 1.20 28.83
N THR A 12 8.81 1.19 27.86
CA THR A 12 7.94 0.05 27.53
C THR A 12 8.61 -1.03 26.67
N ALA A 13 9.86 -0.79 26.22
CA ALA A 13 10.60 -1.69 25.34
C ALA A 13 11.81 -2.33 26.01
N LYS A 14 11.80 -2.51 27.34
CA LYS A 14 12.91 -3.11 28.10
C LYS A 14 13.40 -4.44 27.56
N VAL A 15 12.48 -5.28 27.13
CA VAL A 15 12.77 -6.60 26.55
C VAL A 15 13.54 -6.53 25.23
N VAL A 16 13.57 -5.37 24.57
CA VAL A 16 14.27 -5.14 23.30
C VAL A 16 15.77 -4.87 23.51
N GLY A 17 16.21 -4.55 24.73
CA GLY A 17 17.62 -4.30 25.02
C GLY A 17 18.50 -5.48 24.61
N SER A 18 19.68 -5.17 24.05
CA SER A 18 20.70 -6.13 23.60
C SER A 18 21.91 -6.04 24.52
N ASP A 19 22.56 -7.18 24.78
CA ASP A 19 23.79 -7.25 25.56
C ASP A 19 25.03 -6.88 24.73
N TYR A 20 24.87 -6.74 23.40
CA TYR A 20 25.98 -6.54 22.47
C TYR A 20 26.16 -5.09 22.02
N PHE A 21 25.09 -4.28 22.03
CA PHE A 21 25.09 -2.89 21.58
C PHE A 21 23.82 -2.18 22.05
N ASP A 22 23.90 -0.85 22.15
CA ASP A 22 22.73 -0.04 22.48
C ASP A 22 21.71 0.00 21.34
N ILE A 23 20.43 -0.09 21.71
CA ILE A 23 19.30 0.05 20.79
C ILE A 23 18.51 1.30 21.17
N ALA A 24 18.20 2.13 20.18
CA ALA A 24 17.26 3.23 20.31
C ALA A 24 16.03 2.95 19.46
N GLY A 25 14.83 3.13 20.02
CA GLY A 25 13.62 2.88 19.26
C GLY A 25 12.34 3.28 19.96
N LYS A 26 11.22 3.05 19.28
CA LYS A 26 9.90 3.39 19.77
C LYS A 26 8.88 2.30 19.48
N THR A 27 8.08 2.00 20.50
CA THR A 27 6.90 1.16 20.39
C THR A 27 5.72 1.91 19.77
N GLY A 28 4.99 1.25 18.89
CA GLY A 28 3.68 1.66 18.39
C GLY A 28 2.62 0.62 18.71
N THR A 29 1.45 1.07 19.13
CA THR A 29 0.23 0.27 19.23
C THR A 29 -0.91 1.14 18.72
N ALA A 30 -1.45 0.80 17.56
CA ALA A 30 -2.52 1.54 16.91
C ALA A 30 -3.77 0.66 16.76
N MET A 31 -4.94 1.25 16.93
CA MET A 31 -6.20 0.59 16.60
C MET A 31 -6.43 0.60 15.09
N ILE A 32 -6.92 -0.50 14.53
CA ILE A 32 -7.26 -0.61 13.11
C ILE A 32 -8.72 -0.16 12.92
N ALA A 33 -8.97 0.79 12.03
CA ALA A 33 -10.33 1.18 11.68
C ALA A 33 -11.09 0.03 10.98
N GLY A 34 -12.35 -0.19 11.36
CA GLY A 34 -13.22 -1.21 10.76
C GLY A 34 -14.69 -1.05 11.16
N GLY A 35 -15.60 -1.22 10.20
CA GLY A 35 -17.04 -1.31 10.46
C GLY A 35 -17.68 -0.11 11.16
N GLY A 36 -17.18 1.12 10.91
CA GLY A 36 -17.69 2.33 11.57
C GLY A 36 -17.07 2.61 12.95
N GLY A 37 -16.09 1.81 13.38
CA GLY A 37 -15.33 2.03 14.62
C GLY A 37 -13.91 1.48 14.51
N TYR A 38 -13.37 1.02 15.62
CA TYR A 38 -12.04 0.43 15.70
C TYR A 38 -12.12 -1.06 16.04
N SER A 39 -11.45 -1.91 15.25
CA SER A 39 -11.46 -3.37 15.41
C SER A 39 -10.08 -3.98 15.18
N GLY A 40 -9.48 -4.46 16.27
CA GLY A 40 -8.15 -5.07 16.29
C GLY A 40 -7.02 -4.04 16.36
N TYR A 41 -5.80 -4.56 16.46
CA TYR A 41 -4.60 -3.76 16.71
C TYR A 41 -3.54 -3.97 15.62
N TYR A 42 -2.76 -2.93 15.39
CA TYR A 42 -1.50 -2.95 14.68
C TYR A 42 -0.41 -2.59 15.68
N VAL A 43 0.50 -3.51 15.96
CA VAL A 43 1.61 -3.27 16.89
C VAL A 43 2.90 -3.18 16.11
N SER A 44 3.76 -2.25 16.50
CA SER A 44 5.01 -1.99 15.80
C SER A 44 6.15 -1.62 16.73
N PHE A 45 7.35 -1.80 16.22
CA PHE A 45 8.57 -1.26 16.79
C PHE A 45 9.44 -0.72 15.67
N CYS A 46 9.85 0.53 15.79
CA CYS A 46 10.81 1.16 14.89
C CYS A 46 12.05 1.53 15.69
N GLY A 47 13.23 1.14 15.24
CA GLY A 47 14.47 1.45 15.94
C GLY A 47 15.69 1.40 15.05
N TYR A 48 16.80 1.86 15.61
CA TYR A 48 18.11 1.84 14.97
C TYR A 48 19.18 1.39 15.96
N PHE A 49 20.27 0.85 15.42
CA PHE A 49 21.39 0.31 16.20
C PHE A 49 22.71 0.30 15.41
N PRO A 50 23.87 0.34 16.09
CA PRO A 50 24.04 0.77 17.49
C PRO A 50 23.50 2.18 17.71
N ALA A 51 23.02 2.48 18.91
CA ALA A 51 22.31 3.73 19.13
C ALA A 51 23.21 4.98 19.04
N ASP A 52 24.52 4.85 19.29
CA ASP A 52 25.50 5.95 19.22
C ASP A 52 26.01 6.23 17.81
N GLU A 53 26.22 5.18 17.02
CA GLU A 53 26.65 5.24 15.63
C GLU A 53 25.71 4.35 14.79
N PRO A 54 24.52 4.87 14.41
CA PRO A 54 23.49 4.05 13.77
C PRO A 54 23.95 3.52 12.42
N MET A 55 23.99 2.19 12.28
CA MET A 55 24.30 1.52 11.01
C MET A 55 23.06 0.99 10.31
N TYR A 56 22.05 0.57 11.08
CA TYR A 56 20.83 -0.03 10.56
C TYR A 56 19.59 0.59 11.19
N THR A 57 18.52 0.68 10.40
CA THR A 57 17.17 0.99 10.87
C THR A 57 16.25 -0.16 10.52
N ILE A 58 15.46 -0.63 11.48
CA ILE A 58 14.48 -1.70 11.27
C ILE A 58 13.11 -1.21 11.72
N PHE A 59 12.10 -1.47 10.89
CA PHE A 59 10.71 -1.34 11.24
C PHE A 59 10.05 -2.72 11.23
N VAL A 60 9.46 -3.12 12.35
CA VAL A 60 8.63 -4.32 12.45
C VAL A 60 7.20 -3.89 12.72
N GLY A 61 6.26 -4.40 11.92
CA GLY A 61 4.84 -4.15 12.08
C GLY A 61 4.02 -5.44 11.98
N LEU A 62 3.18 -5.70 12.98
CA LEU A 62 2.32 -6.87 13.06
C LEU A 62 0.86 -6.43 13.03
N ARG A 63 0.12 -6.87 12.02
CA ARG A 63 -1.30 -6.56 11.84
C ARG A 63 -2.16 -7.66 12.46
N LYS A 64 -3.10 -7.27 13.33
CA LYS A 64 -4.01 -8.18 14.06
C LYS A 64 -3.26 -9.35 14.75
N PRO A 65 -2.23 -9.07 15.59
CA PRO A 65 -1.55 -10.12 16.33
C PRO A 65 -2.52 -10.82 17.29
N LYS A 66 -2.27 -12.10 17.59
CA LYS A 66 -2.99 -12.84 18.63
C LYS A 66 -2.34 -12.56 19.99
N GLY A 67 -3.16 -12.47 21.04
CA GLY A 67 -2.70 -12.16 22.41
C GLY A 67 -2.79 -10.67 22.76
N VAL A 68 -2.15 -10.27 23.87
CA VAL A 68 -2.19 -8.89 24.37
C VAL A 68 -1.31 -7.98 23.50
N PRO A 69 -1.88 -6.96 22.81
CA PRO A 69 -1.13 -6.10 21.91
C PRO A 69 0.02 -5.37 22.61
N SER A 70 1.25 -5.62 22.17
CA SER A 70 2.44 -4.94 22.72
C SER A 70 3.47 -4.65 21.63
N GLY A 71 3.70 -3.37 21.32
CA GLY A 71 4.75 -2.95 20.39
C GLY A 71 6.15 -3.39 20.84
N GLY A 72 6.44 -3.37 22.15
CA GLY A 72 7.72 -3.86 22.70
C GLY A 72 7.79 -5.38 22.76
N GLY A 73 6.78 -6.02 23.37
CA GLY A 73 6.79 -7.46 23.63
C GLY A 73 6.57 -8.34 22.40
N MET A 74 5.91 -7.83 21.36
CA MET A 74 5.67 -8.58 20.11
C MET A 74 6.61 -8.10 19.00
N ALA A 75 6.41 -6.87 18.50
CA ALA A 75 7.20 -6.36 17.39
C ALA A 75 8.66 -6.08 17.79
N GLY A 76 8.89 -5.59 19.01
CA GLY A 76 10.22 -5.33 19.55
C GLY A 76 11.07 -6.58 19.76
N MET A 77 10.48 -7.71 20.17
CA MET A 77 11.20 -8.99 20.27
C MET A 77 11.66 -9.51 18.90
N VAL A 78 10.81 -9.37 17.88
CA VAL A 78 11.20 -9.68 16.49
C VAL A 78 12.32 -8.74 16.02
N PHE A 79 12.20 -7.43 16.31
CA PHE A 79 13.26 -6.46 16.04
C PHE A 79 14.58 -6.87 16.69
N LYS A 80 14.59 -7.22 17.98
CA LYS A 80 15.80 -7.60 18.72
C LYS A 80 16.52 -8.77 18.05
N ASN A 81 15.78 -9.83 17.72
CA ASN A 81 16.36 -11.00 17.06
C ASN A 81 17.01 -10.66 15.71
N ILE A 82 16.35 -9.82 14.90
CA ILE A 82 16.92 -9.40 13.61
C ILE A 82 18.14 -8.49 13.85
N ALA A 83 18.06 -7.55 14.79
CA ALA A 83 19.13 -6.61 15.07
C ALA A 83 20.41 -7.32 15.53
N GLU A 84 20.30 -8.22 16.51
CA GLU A 84 21.46 -8.97 17.03
C GLU A 84 22.09 -9.85 15.95
N GLN A 85 21.28 -10.55 15.16
CA GLN A 85 21.79 -11.40 14.08
C GLN A 85 22.47 -10.58 12.97
N THR A 86 21.90 -9.45 12.58
CA THR A 86 22.48 -8.56 11.55
C THR A 86 23.80 -7.96 12.05
N TYR A 87 23.84 -7.48 13.29
CA TYR A 87 25.03 -6.87 13.87
C TYR A 87 26.17 -7.87 14.06
N LEU A 88 25.89 -9.05 14.64
CA LEU A 88 26.90 -10.08 14.91
C LEU A 88 27.52 -10.64 13.62
N ARG A 89 26.74 -10.72 12.54
CA ARG A 89 27.23 -11.17 11.23
C ARG A 89 28.04 -10.11 10.49
N LYS A 90 28.12 -8.87 11.01
CA LYS A 90 28.76 -7.72 10.37
C LYS A 90 28.35 -7.57 8.90
N VAL A 91 27.05 -7.68 8.62
CA VAL A 91 26.51 -7.63 7.25
C VAL A 91 26.60 -6.19 6.74
N GLN A 92 27.78 -5.79 6.27
CA GLN A 92 27.96 -4.59 5.48
C GLN A 92 27.74 -4.97 4.02
N LEU A 93 26.47 -5.03 3.62
CA LEU A 93 26.13 -5.11 2.20
C LEU A 93 26.11 -3.69 1.66
N SER A 94 27.01 -3.40 0.74
CA SER A 94 26.81 -2.25 -0.16
C SER A 94 25.71 -2.58 -1.16
N VAL A 95 25.12 -1.57 -1.79
CA VAL A 95 24.14 -1.78 -2.86
C VAL A 95 24.73 -2.65 -3.98
N ASP A 96 26.03 -2.55 -4.21
CA ASP A 96 26.76 -3.36 -5.21
C ASP A 96 26.89 -4.84 -4.81
N ASP A 97 26.90 -5.14 -3.50
CA ASP A 97 26.98 -6.53 -2.97
C ASP A 97 25.62 -7.24 -2.98
N CYS A 98 24.53 -6.47 -3.00
CA CYS A 98 23.18 -6.99 -3.12
C CYS A 98 22.97 -7.51 -4.54
N ARG A 99 23.15 -8.83 -4.74
CA ARG A 99 22.70 -9.50 -5.97
C ARG A 99 21.26 -9.08 -6.25
N ILE A 100 21.04 -8.47 -7.42
CA ILE A 100 19.69 -8.25 -7.95
C ILE A 100 19.02 -9.63 -7.94
N ASP A 101 18.02 -9.80 -7.08
CA ASP A 101 17.23 -11.03 -7.01
C ASP A 101 16.52 -11.18 -8.35
N SER A 102 17.12 -11.97 -9.23
CA SER A 102 16.67 -12.08 -10.61
C SER A 102 15.46 -13.01 -10.64
N THR A 103 14.34 -12.47 -11.13
CA THR A 103 13.27 -13.06 -11.97
C THR A 103 11.86 -12.57 -11.61
N LEU A 104 11.68 -11.85 -10.50
CA LEU A 104 10.36 -11.32 -10.10
C LEU A 104 10.34 -9.79 -10.06
N ASN A 105 10.60 -9.14 -11.20
CA ASN A 105 10.01 -7.83 -11.44
C ASN A 105 8.50 -8.07 -11.64
N LYS A 106 7.74 -8.07 -10.55
CA LYS A 106 6.29 -7.85 -10.65
C LYS A 106 6.12 -6.38 -10.97
N GLU A 107 6.14 -6.07 -12.25
CA GLU A 107 5.66 -4.80 -12.75
C GLU A 107 4.29 -4.51 -12.10
N PRO A 108 4.12 -3.34 -11.48
CA PRO A 108 2.95 -3.07 -10.67
C PRO A 108 1.67 -3.10 -11.52
N GLU A 109 0.61 -3.76 -11.04
CA GLU A 109 -0.71 -3.59 -11.65
C GLU A 109 -1.14 -2.13 -11.50
N ILE A 110 -1.51 -1.50 -12.62
CA ILE A 110 -2.05 -0.14 -12.64
C ILE A 110 -3.57 -0.22 -12.69
N LYS A 111 -4.24 0.55 -11.84
CA LYS A 111 -5.70 0.66 -11.84
C LYS A 111 -6.16 1.42 -13.08
N ASN A 112 -7.32 1.05 -13.61
CA ASN A 112 -7.97 1.80 -14.67
C ASN A 112 -8.38 3.18 -14.14
N GLY A 113 -8.38 4.18 -15.00
CA GLY A 113 -8.70 5.53 -14.56
C GLY A 113 -8.25 6.59 -15.54
N ASN A 114 -7.96 7.77 -15.01
CA ASN A 114 -7.62 8.92 -15.83
C ASN A 114 -6.26 8.74 -16.54
N THR A 115 -6.22 9.04 -17.83
CA THR A 115 -5.04 8.87 -18.69
C THR A 115 -3.85 9.69 -18.21
N LYS A 116 -4.05 11.00 -17.97
CA LYS A 116 -2.97 11.91 -17.55
C LYS A 116 -2.34 11.48 -16.23
N LYS A 117 -3.15 11.03 -15.27
CA LYS A 117 -2.65 10.50 -13.98
C LYS A 117 -1.88 9.20 -14.17
N SER A 118 -2.38 8.30 -15.01
CA SER A 118 -1.77 6.99 -15.25
C SER A 118 -0.43 7.13 -15.97
N LEU A 119 -0.37 7.94 -17.04
CA LEU A 119 0.86 8.22 -17.77
C LEU A 119 1.91 8.90 -16.88
N LYS A 120 1.50 9.90 -16.07
CA LYS A 120 2.40 10.57 -15.11
C LYS A 120 2.98 9.60 -14.09
N LEU A 121 2.17 8.65 -13.59
CA LEU A 121 2.63 7.62 -12.67
C LEU A 121 3.66 6.70 -13.35
N LEU A 122 3.33 6.18 -14.52
CA LEU A 122 4.22 5.28 -15.27
C LEU A 122 5.55 5.96 -15.62
N SER A 123 5.53 7.22 -16.07
CA SER A 123 6.74 7.99 -16.34
C SER A 123 7.57 8.24 -15.09
N SER A 124 6.92 8.52 -13.94
CA SER A 124 7.64 8.74 -12.67
C SER A 124 8.31 7.49 -12.13
N LEU A 125 7.81 6.31 -12.51
CA LEU A 125 8.38 5.01 -12.19
C LEU A 125 9.37 4.51 -13.26
N ASN A 126 9.62 5.30 -14.32
CA ASN A 126 10.47 4.93 -15.45
C ASN A 126 10.03 3.61 -16.13
N LEU A 127 8.72 3.38 -16.21
CA LEU A 127 8.12 2.20 -16.83
C LEU A 127 7.82 2.48 -18.32
N LYS A 128 7.95 1.46 -19.17
CA LYS A 128 7.70 1.58 -20.61
C LYS A 128 6.20 1.63 -20.89
N VAL A 129 5.78 2.60 -21.68
CA VAL A 129 4.38 2.84 -22.03
C VAL A 129 4.25 3.07 -23.51
N ASP A 130 3.25 2.43 -24.11
CA ASP A 130 2.78 2.73 -25.46
C ASP A 130 2.00 4.05 -25.42
N GLU A 131 2.49 5.08 -26.11
CA GLU A 131 1.85 6.39 -26.10
C GLU A 131 0.48 6.33 -26.78
N PRO A 132 -0.60 6.78 -26.11
CA PRO A 132 -1.92 6.78 -26.73
C PRO A 132 -1.92 7.64 -28.00
N HIS A 133 -2.42 7.11 -29.11
CA HIS A 133 -2.51 7.83 -30.38
C HIS A 133 -3.59 8.94 -30.38
N GLU A 134 -4.50 8.95 -29.40
CA GLU A 134 -5.58 9.95 -29.25
C GLU A 134 -5.72 10.43 -27.78
N ASP A 135 -6.20 11.67 -27.59
CA ASP A 135 -6.39 12.28 -26.26
C ASP A 135 -7.70 11.79 -25.60
N TYR A 136 -7.64 10.57 -25.04
CA TYR A 136 -8.71 10.01 -24.24
C TYR A 136 -8.60 10.42 -22.77
N GLU A 137 -9.73 10.72 -22.13
CA GLU A 137 -9.75 11.07 -20.70
C GLU A 137 -9.59 9.83 -19.79
N TRP A 138 -10.10 8.66 -20.22
CA TRP A 138 -10.19 7.43 -19.42
C TRP A 138 -9.61 6.23 -20.16
N VAL A 139 -8.76 5.46 -19.48
CA VAL A 139 -8.07 4.30 -20.03
C VAL A 139 -8.08 3.10 -19.09
N LYS A 140 -8.10 1.92 -19.69
CA LYS A 140 -7.72 0.65 -19.08
C LYS A 140 -6.25 0.40 -19.38
N VAL A 141 -5.45 0.19 -18.35
CA VAL A 141 -4.01 -0.04 -18.54
C VAL A 141 -3.74 -1.53 -18.44
N ASN A 142 -3.31 -2.14 -19.54
CA ASN A 142 -2.89 -3.54 -19.57
C ASN A 142 -1.36 -3.62 -19.62
N LEU A 143 -0.79 -4.65 -19.00
CA LEU A 143 0.63 -4.97 -19.14
C LEU A 143 0.78 -6.06 -20.21
N ASP A 144 1.51 -5.76 -21.28
CA ASP A 144 1.89 -6.70 -22.31
C ASP A 144 3.40 -6.97 -22.23
N SER A 145 3.74 -8.10 -21.61
CA SER A 145 5.12 -8.55 -21.33
C SER A 145 5.95 -7.57 -20.48
N ILE A 146 6.33 -6.42 -21.05
CA ILE A 146 7.17 -5.39 -20.43
C ILE A 146 6.68 -3.96 -20.72
N GLU A 147 5.57 -3.81 -21.45
CA GLU A 147 5.06 -2.54 -21.90
C GLU A 147 3.62 -2.34 -21.45
N TYR A 148 3.33 -1.18 -20.88
CA TYR A 148 1.99 -0.80 -20.50
C TYR A 148 1.24 -0.20 -21.69
N LYS A 149 0.07 -0.76 -22.01
CA LYS A 149 -0.78 -0.35 -23.12
C LYS A 149 -2.08 0.25 -22.60
N PRO A 150 -2.23 1.59 -22.66
CA PRO A 150 -3.49 2.26 -22.38
C PRO A 150 -4.51 1.98 -23.48
N VAL A 151 -5.63 1.33 -23.14
CA VAL A 151 -6.77 1.12 -24.03
C VAL A 151 -7.88 2.09 -23.62
N PRO A 152 -8.44 2.87 -24.54
CA PRO A 152 -9.50 3.82 -24.20
C PRO A 152 -10.74 3.16 -23.63
N ILE A 153 -11.35 3.82 -22.65
CA ILE A 153 -12.68 3.47 -22.14
C ILE A 153 -13.66 4.45 -22.75
N GLU A 154 -14.49 3.97 -23.68
CA GLU A 154 -15.54 4.78 -24.28
C GLU A 154 -16.64 5.09 -23.26
N ILE A 155 -16.91 6.37 -23.09
CA ILE A 155 -17.97 6.84 -22.19
C ILE A 155 -19.09 7.43 -23.02
N ASN A 156 -20.23 6.74 -23.02
CA ASN A 156 -21.45 7.22 -23.64
C ASN A 156 -22.39 7.76 -22.55
N ALA A 157 -22.85 9.00 -22.69
CA ALA A 157 -23.75 9.65 -21.74
C ALA A 157 -25.11 8.92 -21.57
N THR A 158 -25.49 8.06 -22.51
CA THR A 158 -26.75 7.33 -22.53
C THR A 158 -26.64 5.92 -21.93
N LEU A 159 -25.43 5.41 -21.75
CA LEU A 159 -25.17 4.04 -21.29
C LEU A 159 -24.46 4.05 -19.93
N ILE A 160 -24.59 2.96 -19.20
CA ILE A 160 -23.89 2.77 -17.94
C ILE A 160 -22.40 2.53 -18.23
N PRO A 161 -21.49 3.32 -17.66
CA PRO A 161 -20.06 3.14 -17.89
C PRO A 161 -19.54 1.86 -17.23
N ASP A 162 -18.51 1.27 -17.84
CA ASP A 162 -17.73 0.21 -17.22
C ASP A 162 -16.70 0.82 -16.28
N VAL A 163 -16.86 0.58 -14.97
CA VAL A 163 -15.90 1.03 -13.95
C VAL A 163 -15.07 -0.11 -13.36
N ILE A 164 -15.13 -1.31 -13.93
CA ILE A 164 -14.39 -2.46 -13.43
C ILE A 164 -12.88 -2.21 -13.58
N GLY A 165 -12.14 -2.51 -12.52
CA GLY A 165 -10.69 -2.27 -12.43
C GLY A 165 -10.30 -0.83 -12.06
N MET A 166 -11.26 0.09 -11.92
CA MET A 166 -10.98 1.47 -11.51
C MET A 166 -10.73 1.62 -10.01
N GLY A 167 -10.06 2.70 -9.63
CA GLY A 167 -10.03 3.14 -8.23
C GLY A 167 -11.36 3.74 -7.77
N ALA A 168 -11.65 3.69 -6.47
CA ALA A 168 -12.91 4.17 -5.90
C ALA A 168 -13.27 5.62 -6.30
N ARG A 169 -12.27 6.52 -6.32
CA ARG A 169 -12.48 7.94 -6.65
C ARG A 169 -12.86 8.16 -8.11
N ASP A 170 -12.18 7.46 -9.01
CA ASP A 170 -12.40 7.57 -10.45
C ASP A 170 -13.73 6.91 -10.84
N ALA A 171 -14.04 5.74 -10.27
CA ALA A 171 -15.33 5.08 -10.45
C ALA A 171 -16.51 5.91 -9.93
N LEU A 172 -16.36 6.50 -8.74
CA LEU A 172 -17.38 7.38 -8.15
C LEU A 172 -17.62 8.60 -9.04
N TYR A 173 -16.55 9.27 -9.45
CA TYR A 173 -16.64 10.43 -10.34
C TYR A 173 -17.40 10.12 -11.63
N LEU A 174 -17.06 9.02 -12.30
CA LEU A 174 -17.71 8.65 -13.55
C LEU A 174 -19.19 8.33 -13.39
N LEU A 175 -19.55 7.51 -12.40
CA LEU A 175 -20.94 7.11 -12.19
C LEU A 175 -21.82 8.30 -11.75
N GLU A 176 -21.31 9.17 -10.89
CA GLU A 176 -22.04 10.38 -10.47
C GLU A 176 -22.15 11.42 -11.58
N LYS A 177 -21.10 11.61 -12.38
CA LYS A 177 -21.14 12.48 -13.58
C LYS A 177 -22.18 12.00 -14.59
N SER A 178 -22.38 10.69 -14.71
CA SER A 178 -23.44 10.09 -15.53
C SER A 178 -24.84 10.20 -14.89
N GLY A 179 -24.96 10.68 -13.66
CA GLY A 179 -26.22 10.93 -12.96
C GLY A 179 -26.74 9.75 -12.13
N LEU A 180 -25.88 8.80 -11.75
CA LEU A 180 -26.22 7.68 -10.86
C LEU A 180 -25.89 8.03 -9.40
N LYS A 181 -26.63 7.44 -8.46
CA LYS A 181 -26.29 7.47 -7.03
C LYS A 181 -25.40 6.27 -6.71
N VAL A 182 -24.26 6.47 -6.06
CA VAL A 182 -23.28 5.39 -5.87
C VAL A 182 -23.23 4.95 -4.41
N ASN A 183 -23.30 3.64 -4.19
CA ASN A 183 -22.99 3.01 -2.91
C ASN A 183 -21.70 2.20 -3.04
N LEU A 184 -20.66 2.57 -2.30
CA LEU A 184 -19.35 1.92 -2.34
C LEU A 184 -19.19 0.93 -1.18
N ASN A 185 -18.89 -0.32 -1.49
CA ASN A 185 -18.65 -1.37 -0.50
C ASN A 185 -17.24 -1.97 -0.65
N GLY A 186 -16.41 -1.81 0.37
CA GLY A 186 -15.05 -2.35 0.42
C GLY A 186 -13.96 -1.32 0.12
N SER A 187 -12.76 -1.79 -0.19
CA SER A 187 -11.59 -0.95 -0.54
C SER A 187 -10.74 -1.66 -1.59
N GLY A 188 -9.94 -0.90 -2.35
CA GLY A 188 -9.06 -1.47 -3.38
C GLY A 188 -9.43 -1.02 -4.79
N LYS A 189 -9.58 -1.97 -5.72
CA LYS A 189 -10.06 -1.75 -7.09
C LYS A 189 -11.50 -2.25 -7.23
N VAL A 190 -12.27 -1.66 -8.13
CA VAL A 190 -13.63 -2.12 -8.41
C VAL A 190 -13.58 -3.52 -9.02
N VAL A 191 -14.25 -4.47 -8.39
CA VAL A 191 -14.37 -5.85 -8.89
C VAL A 191 -15.76 -6.16 -9.43
N ALA A 192 -16.78 -5.41 -9.00
CA ALA A 192 -18.15 -5.59 -9.46
C ALA A 192 -18.97 -4.30 -9.33
N GLN A 193 -19.96 -4.16 -10.21
CA GLN A 193 -21.00 -3.14 -10.16
C GLN A 193 -22.38 -3.80 -10.32
N SER A 194 -23.40 -3.28 -9.64
CA SER A 194 -24.74 -3.89 -9.65
C SER A 194 -25.51 -3.71 -10.97
N LEU A 195 -25.18 -2.68 -11.74
CA LEU A 195 -25.79 -2.40 -13.04
C LEU A 195 -24.81 -2.77 -14.15
N ARG A 196 -25.27 -3.45 -15.20
CA ARG A 196 -24.40 -3.96 -16.26
C ARG A 196 -23.84 -2.81 -17.10
N PRO A 197 -22.53 -2.78 -17.40
CA PRO A 197 -21.97 -1.85 -18.37
C PRO A 197 -22.69 -1.94 -19.72
N GLY A 198 -22.88 -0.81 -20.39
CA GLY A 198 -23.55 -0.74 -21.69
C GLY A 198 -25.08 -0.81 -21.65
N GLN A 199 -25.70 -1.03 -20.48
CA GLN A 199 -27.15 -0.91 -20.31
C GLN A 199 -27.60 0.56 -20.45
N ARG A 200 -28.84 0.80 -20.89
CA ARG A 200 -29.43 2.15 -20.93
C ARG A 200 -29.46 2.77 -19.53
N LEU A 201 -28.91 3.98 -19.43
CA LEU A 201 -28.82 4.72 -18.18
C LEU A 201 -30.14 5.41 -17.83
N VAL A 202 -30.55 5.26 -16.57
CA VAL A 202 -31.70 5.98 -15.98
C VAL A 202 -31.18 6.85 -14.84
N LYS A 203 -31.26 8.17 -15.02
CA LYS A 203 -30.77 9.16 -14.04
C LYS A 203 -31.45 8.98 -12.69
N GLY A 204 -30.68 9.14 -11.61
CA GLY A 204 -31.14 8.96 -10.23
C GLY A 204 -31.16 7.52 -9.73
N SER A 205 -30.91 6.53 -10.59
CA SER A 205 -30.80 5.13 -10.19
C SER A 205 -29.60 4.91 -9.28
N THR A 206 -29.73 4.00 -8.32
CA THR A 206 -28.65 3.65 -7.40
C THR A 206 -27.83 2.47 -7.95
N VAL A 207 -26.52 2.64 -8.04
CA VAL A 207 -25.56 1.59 -8.38
C VAL A 207 -24.71 1.24 -7.16
N SER A 208 -24.64 -0.04 -6.83
CA SER A 208 -23.75 -0.55 -5.78
C SER A 208 -22.47 -1.07 -6.42
N VAL A 209 -21.33 -0.64 -5.91
CA VAL A 209 -20.00 -0.98 -6.43
C VAL A 209 -19.21 -1.68 -5.33
N THR A 210 -18.68 -2.86 -5.65
CA THR A 210 -17.88 -3.67 -4.72
C THR A 210 -16.40 -3.53 -5.05
N LEU A 211 -15.58 -3.27 -4.03
CA LEU A 211 -14.14 -3.09 -4.13
C LEU A 211 -13.39 -4.17 -3.33
N ARG A 212 -12.30 -4.67 -3.90
CA ARG A 212 -11.37 -5.61 -3.25
C ARG A 212 -9.93 -5.29 -3.61
#